data_AF-A0A7C6FMS6-F1
#
_entry.id   AF-A0A7C6FMS6-F1
#
_cell.length_a   1.000
_cell.length_b   1.000
_cell.length_c   1.000
_cell.angle_alpha   90.00
_cell.angle_beta   90.00
_cell.angle_gamma   90.00
#
_symmetry.space_group_name_H-M   'P 1'
#
loop_
_entity.id
_entity.type
_entity.pdbx_description
1 polymer ?
#
loop_
_entity_poly.entity_id
_entity_poly.type
_entity_poly.pdbx_seq_one_letter_code
_entity_poly.pdbx_strand_id
1 'polypeptide(L)'
;MNNRVVRFFWGKPTLLGEILEEYLEKEGLVETIKIHQLIELFGEFFPNLNQLCQCEGYRNGVLFLSITDPIFNLEVQKLIPDICRIYQEKGLMVKKVKIRGIGKK
;
A
#
# COMPACT_ATOMS: atom_id res chain seq x y z
N MET A 1 -7.24 -7.09 29.83
CA MET A 1 -7.40 -6.58 28.45
C MET A 1 -6.18 -7.02 27.66
N ASN A 2 -6.35 -7.93 26.70
CA ASN A 2 -5.25 -8.35 25.82
C ASN A 2 -4.97 -7.20 24.84
N ASN A 3 -4.04 -6.31 25.21
CA ASN A 3 -3.38 -5.43 24.24
C ASN A 3 -2.63 -6.32 23.27
N ARG A 4 -3.28 -6.73 22.18
CA ARG A 4 -2.56 -7.25 21.02
C ARG A 4 -1.75 -6.08 20.49
N VAL A 5 -0.50 -5.97 20.94
CA VAL A 5 0.50 -5.07 20.37
C VAL A 5 0.62 -5.47 18.91
N VAL A 6 -0.06 -4.75 18.03
CA VAL A 6 0.04 -4.94 16.58
C VAL A 6 1.41 -4.39 16.21
N ARG A 7 2.42 -5.26 16.23
CA ARG A 7 3.80 -4.92 15.89
C ARG A 7 3.85 -4.25 14.53
N PHE A 8 4.53 -3.13 14.49
CA PHE A 8 4.63 -2.28 13.31
C PHE A 8 5.80 -2.71 12.43
N PHE A 9 6.93 -3.07 13.03
CA PHE A 9 8.07 -3.64 12.30
C PHE A 9 7.88 -5.14 12.05
N TRP A 10 8.17 -5.56 10.81
CA TRP A 10 8.21 -6.98 10.45
C TRP A 10 9.51 -7.59 10.98
N GLY A 11 9.41 -8.70 11.70
CA GLY A 11 10.56 -9.45 12.21
C GLY A 11 10.59 -9.62 13.74
N LYS A 12 11.76 -9.99 14.26
CA LYS A 12 11.95 -10.20 15.70
C LYS A 12 11.98 -8.83 16.40
N PRO A 13 11.21 -8.65 17.49
CA PRO A 13 11.27 -7.44 18.29
C PRO A 13 12.68 -7.19 18.80
N THR A 14 13.07 -5.93 18.79
CA THR A 14 14.29 -5.45 19.42
C THR A 14 13.91 -4.28 20.32
N LEU A 15 14.69 -4.05 21.37
CA LEU A 15 14.47 -2.91 22.27
C LEU A 15 14.43 -1.57 21.51
N LEU A 16 15.32 -1.40 20.52
CA LEU A 16 15.35 -0.21 19.68
C LEU A 16 14.09 -0.10 18.82
N GLY A 17 13.60 -1.22 18.27
CA GLY A 17 12.36 -1.28 17.52
C GLY A 17 11.16 -0.87 18.36
N GLU A 18 11.06 -1.37 19.59
CA GLU A 18 9.97 -1.01 20.52
C GLU A 18 9.99 0.47 20.88
N ILE A 19 11.17 1.04 21.19
CA ILE A 19 11.33 2.48 21.46
C ILE A 19 10.93 3.32 20.25
N LEU A 20 11.32 2.89 19.04
CA LEU A 20 10.96 3.60 17.81
C LEU A 20 9.46 3.51 17.52
N GLU A 21 8.82 2.35 17.74
CA GLU A 21 7.37 2.20 17.61
C GLU A 21 6.63 3.15 18.56
N GLU A 22 7.02 3.19 19.83
CA GLU A 22 6.41 4.07 20.83
C GLU A 22 6.56 5.55 20.46
N TYR A 23 7.73 5.95 19.95
CA TYR A 23 7.95 7.30 19.47
C TYR A 23 7.05 7.64 18.27
N LEU A 24 6.99 6.76 17.26
CA LEU A 24 6.17 6.97 16.07
C LEU A 24 4.67 7.00 16.40
N GLU A 25 4.24 6.24 17.41
CA GLU A 25 2.86 6.24 17.91
C GLU A 25 2.51 7.58 18.56
N LYS A 26 3.39 8.10 19.42
CA LYS A 26 3.22 9.43 20.05
C LYS A 26 3.15 10.56 19.02
N GLU A 27 3.93 10.47 17.96
CA GLU A 27 3.92 11.45 16.86
C GLU A 27 2.78 11.24 15.86
N GLY A 28 1.96 10.20 16.02
CA GLY A 28 0.86 9.88 15.10
C GLY A 28 1.31 9.46 13.69
N LEU A 29 2.55 8.99 13.54
CA LEU A 29 3.18 8.66 12.24
C LEU A 29 3.02 7.20 11.83
N VAL A 30 2.62 6.32 12.76
CA VAL A 30 2.47 4.88 12.53
C VAL A 30 1.63 4.58 11.29
N GLU A 31 0.45 5.18 11.17
CA GLU A 31 -0.43 4.91 10.03
C GLU A 31 0.19 5.36 8.70
N THR A 32 0.76 6.56 8.67
CA THR A 32 1.44 7.12 7.49
C THR A 32 2.56 6.21 7.00
N ILE A 33 3.39 5.69 7.91
CA ILE A 33 4.50 4.81 7.52
C ILE A 33 4.00 3.44 7.09
N LYS A 34 2.98 2.86 7.76
CA LYS A 34 2.37 1.60 7.31
C LYS A 34 1.82 1.73 5.89
N ILE A 35 1.12 2.83 5.61
CA ILE A 35 0.61 3.13 4.27
C ILE A 35 1.76 3.19 3.27
N HIS A 36 2.84 3.92 3.59
CA HIS A 36 4.00 4.04 2.70
C HIS A 36 4.66 2.68 2.42
N GLN A 37 4.90 1.86 3.45
CA GLN A 37 5.46 0.51 3.29
C GLN A 37 4.58 -0.38 2.39
N LEU A 38 3.26 -0.35 2.59
CA LEU A 38 2.34 -1.16 1.78
C LEU A 38 2.31 -0.73 0.30
N ILE A 39 2.52 0.56 0.03
CA ILE A 39 2.62 1.10 -1.34
C ILE A 39 3.93 0.66 -2.00
N GLU A 40 5.05 0.78 -1.29
CA GLU A 40 6.38 0.37 -1.80
C GLU A 40 6.41 -1.13 -2.15
N LEU A 41 5.69 -1.95 -1.38
CA LEU A 41 5.57 -3.40 -1.61
C LEU A 41 4.55 -3.78 -2.70
N PHE A 42 4.03 -2.82 -3.47
CA PHE A 42 3.04 -3.10 -4.53
C PHE A 42 3.51 -4.18 -5.51
N GLY A 43 4.75 -4.08 -6.00
CA GLY A 43 5.31 -5.05 -6.95
C GLY A 43 5.44 -6.46 -6.37
N GLU A 44 5.64 -6.58 -5.05
CA GLU A 44 5.70 -7.86 -4.35
C GLU A 44 4.31 -8.47 -4.12
N PHE A 45 3.33 -7.64 -3.80
CA PHE A 45 1.94 -8.10 -3.60
C PHE A 45 1.24 -8.44 -4.91
N PHE A 46 1.62 -7.75 -5.99
CA PHE A 46 1.00 -7.90 -7.30
C PHE A 46 2.05 -8.10 -8.40
N PRO A 47 2.79 -9.23 -8.40
CA PRO A 47 3.86 -9.46 -9.37
C PRO A 47 3.35 -9.43 -10.82
N ASN A 48 2.12 -9.89 -11.06
CA ASN A 48 1.48 -9.85 -12.37
C ASN A 48 1.13 -8.43 -12.83
N LEU A 49 0.91 -7.49 -11.90
CA LEU A 49 0.62 -6.09 -12.20
C LEU A 49 1.88 -5.26 -12.37
N ASN A 50 3.02 -5.70 -11.82
CA ASN A 50 4.26 -4.92 -11.84
C ASN A 50 4.76 -4.61 -13.27
N GLN A 51 4.40 -5.45 -14.25
CA GLN A 51 4.70 -5.21 -15.67
C GLN A 51 3.68 -4.30 -16.37
N LEU A 52 2.49 -4.16 -15.81
CA LEU A 52 1.34 -3.46 -16.42
C LEU A 52 1.15 -2.06 -15.84
N CYS A 53 1.39 -1.90 -14.54
CA CYS A 53 1.23 -0.64 -13.83
C CYS A 53 2.16 -0.50 -12.63
N GLN A 54 2.39 0.75 -12.24
CA GLN A 54 3.09 1.13 -11.02
C GLN A 54 2.12 1.79 -10.03
N CYS A 55 2.36 1.66 -8.74
CA CYS A 55 1.63 2.40 -7.72
C CYS A 55 2.27 3.77 -7.51
N GLU A 56 1.57 4.85 -7.87
CA GLU A 56 2.06 6.23 -7.66
C GLU A 56 1.82 6.73 -6.23
N GLY A 57 0.93 6.05 -5.49
CA GLY A 57 0.68 6.34 -4.09
C GLY A 57 -0.79 6.23 -3.69
N TYR A 58 -1.06 6.67 -2.47
CA TYR A 58 -2.36 6.56 -1.83
C TYR A 58 -2.70 7.84 -1.07
N ARG A 59 -3.93 8.35 -1.23
CA ARG A 59 -4.43 9.52 -0.49
C ARG A 59 -5.90 9.36 -0.19
N ASN A 60 -6.31 9.55 1.06
CA ASN A 60 -7.72 9.55 1.49
C ASN A 60 -8.55 8.35 1.00
N GLY A 61 -7.97 7.14 1.01
CA GLY A 61 -8.65 5.94 0.51
C GLY A 61 -8.60 5.75 -1.00
N VAL A 62 -7.89 6.61 -1.74
CA VAL A 62 -7.73 6.51 -3.18
C VAL A 62 -6.33 6.00 -3.52
N LEU A 63 -6.24 4.84 -4.17
CA LEU A 63 -5.01 4.30 -4.73
C LEU A 63 -4.80 4.81 -6.15
N PHE A 64 -3.61 5.30 -6.46
CA PHE A 64 -3.25 5.81 -7.78
C PHE A 64 -2.32 4.83 -8.48
N LEU A 65 -2.75 4.32 -9.63
CA LEU A 65 -1.97 3.43 -10.46
C LEU A 65 -1.61 4.14 -11.77
N SER A 66 -0.38 3.99 -12.21
CA SER A 66 0.12 4.49 -13.50
C SER A 66 0.32 3.32 -14.44
N ILE A 67 -0.34 3.33 -15.60
CA ILE A 67 -0.12 2.34 -16.66
C ILE A 67 0.86 2.88 -17.69
N THR A 68 1.80 2.02 -18.09
CA THR A 68 2.82 2.35 -19.10
C THR A 68 2.23 2.44 -20.50
N ASP A 69 1.34 1.50 -20.83
CA ASP A 69 0.60 1.47 -22.10
C ASP A 69 -0.92 1.50 -21.84
N PRO A 70 -1.68 2.42 -22.46
CA PRO A 70 -3.13 2.46 -22.39
C PRO A 70 -3.85 1.15 -22.73
N ILE A 71 -3.23 0.26 -23.53
CA ILE A 71 -3.80 -1.04 -23.89
C ILE A 71 -4.08 -1.92 -22.66
N PHE A 72 -3.28 -1.78 -21.60
CA PHE A 72 -3.40 -2.57 -20.37
C PHE A 72 -4.49 -2.05 -19.42
N ASN A 73 -5.14 -0.93 -19.73
CA ASN A 73 -6.14 -0.33 -18.84
C ASN A 73 -7.27 -1.32 -18.48
N LEU A 74 -7.79 -2.05 -19.47
CA LEU A 74 -8.85 -3.04 -19.25
C LEU A 74 -8.37 -4.22 -18.39
N GLU A 75 -7.12 -4.63 -18.53
CA GLU A 75 -6.54 -5.74 -17.74
C GLU A 75 -6.34 -5.31 -16.29
N VAL A 76 -5.78 -4.13 -16.06
CA VAL A 76 -5.61 -3.57 -14.72
C VAL A 76 -6.97 -3.34 -14.05
N GLN A 77 -7.98 -2.88 -14.79
CA GLN A 77 -9.33 -2.72 -14.26
C GLN A 77 -9.96 -4.03 -13.76
N LYS A 78 -9.76 -5.14 -14.48
CA LYS A 78 -10.24 -6.46 -14.06
C LYS A 78 -9.62 -6.93 -12.74
N LEU A 79 -8.41 -6.46 -12.42
CA LEU A 79 -7.66 -6.82 -11.22
C LEU A 79 -7.93 -5.89 -10.02
N ILE A 80 -8.62 -4.76 -10.22
CA ILE A 80 -8.97 -3.82 -9.12
C ILE A 80 -9.64 -4.52 -7.92
N PRO A 81 -10.60 -5.45 -8.08
CA PRO A 81 -11.22 -6.13 -6.95
C PRO A 81 -10.19 -6.87 -6.08
N ASP A 82 -9.24 -7.57 -6.72
CA ASP A 82 -8.18 -8.29 -6.02
C ASP A 82 -7.18 -7.34 -5.34
N ILE A 83 -6.85 -6.22 -5.99
CA ILE A 83 -6.02 -5.16 -5.40
C ILE A 83 -6.66 -4.65 -4.12
N CYS A 84 -7.94 -4.30 -4.18
CA CYS A 84 -8.69 -3.80 -3.03
C CYS A 84 -8.74 -4.85 -1.91
N ARG A 85 -9.03 -6.12 -2.24
CA ARG A 85 -9.10 -7.21 -1.26
C ARG A 85 -7.77 -7.43 -0.56
N ILE A 86 -6.67 -7.59 -1.30
CA ILE A 86 -5.34 -7.85 -0.75
C ILE A 86 -4.86 -6.68 0.13
N TYR A 87 -5.10 -5.44 -0.30
CA TYR A 87 -4.73 -4.28 0.51
C TYR A 87 -5.56 -4.17 1.79
N GLN A 88 -6.87 -4.45 1.73
CA GLN A 88 -7.73 -4.47 2.91
C GLN A 88 -7.32 -5.56 3.91
N GLU A 89 -6.96 -6.76 3.44
CA GLU A 89 -6.41 -7.84 4.27
C GLU A 89 -5.13 -7.41 5.00
N LYS A 90 -4.35 -6.51 4.41
CA LYS A 90 -3.12 -5.94 4.98
C LYS A 90 -3.35 -4.65 5.79
N GLY A 91 -4.59 -4.20 5.93
CA GLY A 91 -4.98 -3.03 6.72
C GLY A 91 -4.97 -1.70 5.97
N LEU A 92 -4.84 -1.69 4.64
CA LEU A 92 -4.99 -0.49 3.80
C LEU A 92 -6.40 -0.41 3.21
N MET A 93 -7.20 0.54 3.69
CA MET A 93 -8.58 0.72 3.22
C MET A 93 -8.63 1.43 1.86
N VAL A 94 -8.63 0.68 0.77
CA VAL A 94 -8.84 1.21 -0.57
C VAL A 94 -10.34 1.38 -0.84
N LYS A 95 -10.79 2.63 -0.95
CA LYS A 95 -12.17 3.02 -1.32
C LYS A 95 -12.35 3.18 -2.83
N LYS A 96 -11.29 3.60 -3.52
CA LYS A 96 -11.29 3.85 -4.95
C LYS A 96 -9.90 3.63 -5.54
N VAL A 97 -9.85 3.13 -6.77
CA VAL A 97 -8.63 3.08 -7.57
C VAL A 97 -8.76 4.05 -8.73
N LYS A 98 -7.71 4.85 -8.97
CA LYS A 98 -7.60 5.72 -10.14
C LYS A 98 -6.43 5.25 -10.98
N ILE A 99 -6.72 4.87 -12.22
CA ILE A 99 -5.71 4.53 -13.22
C ILE A 99 -5.42 5.79 -14.02
N ARG A 100 -4.13 6.11 -14.18
CA ARG A 100 -3.62 7.20 -15.01
C ARG A 100 -2.74 6.59 -16.09
N GLY A 101 -2.92 7.02 -17.34
CA GLY A 101 -1.90 6.76 -18.36
C GLY A 101 -0.71 7.69 -18.16
N ILE A 102 0.48 7.30 -18.62
CA ILE A 102 1.59 8.23 -18.83
C ILE A 102 1.16 9.22 -19.92
N GLY A 103 0.40 10.24 -19.54
CA GLY A 103 0.22 11.43 -20.35
C GLY A 103 1.57 12.12 -20.40
N LYS A 104 2.17 12.18 -21.59
CA LYS A 104 3.41 12.93 -21.87
C LYS A 104 3.33 14.30 -21.16
N LYS A 105 4.30 14.57 -20.29
CA LYS A 105 4.62 15.95 -19.89
C LYS A 105 5.04 16.74 -21.13
#